data_AF-A0A2S5KJC9-F1
#
_entry.id   AF-A0A2S5KJC9-F1
#
_cell.length_a   1.000
_cell.length_b   1.000
_cell.length_c   1.000
_cell.angle_alpha   90.00
_cell.angle_beta   90.00
_cell.angle_gamma   90.00
#
_symmetry.space_group_name_H-M   'P 1'
#
loop_
_entity.id
_entity.type
_entity.pdbx_description
1 polymer ?
#
loop_
_entity_poly.entity_id
_entity_poly.type
_entity_poly.pdbx_seq_one_letter_code
_entity_poly.pdbx_strand_id
1 'polypeptide(L)'
;LGNWQIQDELIQAQLLAVQQGDDRLQALDTQLQRVVRRGDLAPGNFAVLQQEQLIEPMDTLFEQYEQVLAQWPDEQPDEPLECDIGEQPVSDWLTHMRSNAAGQRGRVVLTSSGMIKNRAYRHDKLLPYWLAHVAGHLGGKPLTTVVISKNGTVHLPPLASCQQATDYWEVLMASWKQALIQPLALDIPTALAWQLKGGRPDCDDDTRAAASDAAATAFAQQQERNPYLNRVWQNVEQLLDSDDFALLSQHLLQPLIDALGKPAKGDK
;
A
#
# COMPACT_ATOMS: atom_id res chain seq x y z
N LEU A 1 -17.82 -0.95 -7.54
CA LEU A 1 -16.60 -1.65 -8.00
C LEU A 1 -16.13 -1.13 -9.36
N GLY A 2 -17.00 -0.96 -10.36
CA GLY A 2 -16.60 -0.52 -11.71
C GLY A 2 -15.83 0.81 -11.81
N ASN A 3 -16.22 1.85 -11.05
CA ASN A 3 -15.56 3.17 -11.18
C ASN A 3 -14.07 3.16 -10.81
N TRP A 4 -13.66 2.32 -9.85
CA TRP A 4 -12.25 2.20 -9.47
C TRP A 4 -11.43 1.51 -10.56
N GLN A 5 -11.97 0.43 -11.15
CA GLN A 5 -11.29 -0.29 -12.22
C GLN A 5 -11.12 0.60 -13.47
N ILE A 6 -12.14 1.37 -13.83
CA ILE A 6 -12.05 2.33 -14.94
C ILE A 6 -10.98 3.38 -14.65
N GLN A 7 -10.94 3.92 -13.43
CA GLN A 7 -9.91 4.87 -13.03
C GLN A 7 -8.50 4.28 -13.13
N ASP A 8 -8.31 3.03 -12.69
CA ASP A 8 -7.04 2.32 -12.82
C ASP A 8 -6.63 2.13 -14.29
N GLU A 9 -7.56 1.67 -15.14
CA GLU A 9 -7.33 1.51 -16.59
C GLU A 9 -6.89 2.84 -17.25
N LEU A 10 -7.53 3.96 -16.92
CA LEU A 10 -7.19 5.28 -17.46
C LEU A 10 -5.84 5.79 -16.97
N ILE A 11 -5.49 5.48 -15.71
CA ILE A 11 -4.18 5.82 -15.13
C ILE A 11 -3.07 5.03 -15.82
N GLN A 12 -3.24 3.71 -15.99
CA GLN A 12 -2.24 2.86 -16.64
C GLN A 12 -2.01 3.26 -18.10
N ALA A 13 -3.07 3.62 -18.84
CA ALA A 13 -2.96 4.09 -20.22
C ALA A 13 -2.12 5.37 -20.33
N GLN A 14 -2.36 6.34 -19.44
CA GLN A 14 -1.58 7.57 -19.39
C GLN A 14 -0.14 7.34 -18.95
N LEU A 15 0.08 6.48 -17.96
CA LEU A 15 1.43 6.14 -17.47
C LEU A 15 2.28 5.53 -18.59
N LEU A 16 1.70 4.59 -19.36
CA LEU A 16 2.37 3.98 -20.50
C LEU A 16 2.76 5.01 -21.56
N ALA A 17 1.86 5.94 -21.87
CA ALA A 17 2.14 7.01 -22.82
C ALA A 17 3.31 7.89 -22.36
N VAL A 18 3.32 8.31 -21.08
CA VAL A 18 4.41 9.09 -20.51
C VAL A 18 5.74 8.33 -20.58
N GLN A 19 5.76 7.04 -20.27
CA GLN A 19 6.96 6.19 -20.37
C GLN A 19 7.49 6.04 -21.80
N GLN A 20 6.60 6.05 -22.79
CA GLN A 20 6.94 5.94 -24.22
C GLN A 20 7.28 7.30 -24.85
N GLY A 21 7.08 8.41 -24.12
CA GLY A 21 7.26 9.77 -24.64
C GLY A 21 6.09 10.25 -25.52
N ASP A 22 4.93 9.59 -25.43
CA ASP A 22 3.71 9.94 -26.14
C ASP A 22 2.85 10.97 -25.38
N ASP A 23 1.84 11.53 -26.05
CA ASP A 23 0.90 12.48 -25.44
C ASP A 23 -0.06 11.80 -24.46
N ARG A 24 0.09 12.15 -23.18
CA ARG A 24 -0.76 11.71 -22.07
C ARG A 24 -2.25 11.98 -22.31
N LEU A 25 -2.60 13.20 -22.75
CA LEU A 25 -4.00 13.60 -22.90
C LEU A 25 -4.68 12.84 -24.04
N GLN A 26 -3.92 12.54 -25.10
CA GLN A 26 -4.39 11.71 -26.19
C GLN A 26 -4.63 10.26 -25.75
N ALA A 27 -3.73 9.70 -24.92
CA ALA A 27 -3.89 8.36 -24.36
C ALA A 27 -5.12 8.26 -23.43
N LEU A 28 -5.35 9.30 -22.61
CA LEU A 28 -6.52 9.43 -21.76
C LEU A 28 -7.82 9.43 -22.58
N ASP A 29 -7.93 10.30 -23.58
CA ASP A 29 -9.12 10.38 -24.44
C ASP A 29 -9.38 9.06 -25.17
N THR A 30 -8.33 8.45 -25.73
CA THR A 30 -8.42 7.18 -26.43
C THR A 30 -8.94 6.06 -25.53
N GLN A 31 -8.43 5.97 -24.30
CA GLN A 31 -8.88 4.96 -23.36
C GLN A 31 -10.29 5.24 -22.83
N LEU A 32 -10.64 6.52 -22.62
CA LEU A 32 -11.99 6.89 -22.23
C LEU A 32 -13.03 6.54 -23.30
N GLN A 33 -12.72 6.79 -24.58
CA GLN A 33 -13.58 6.38 -25.69
C GLN A 33 -13.80 4.86 -25.73
N ARG A 34 -12.79 4.06 -25.37
CA ARG A 34 -12.92 2.59 -25.27
C ARG A 34 -13.88 2.20 -24.15
N VAL A 35 -13.76 2.83 -22.98
CA VAL A 35 -14.67 2.61 -21.83
C VAL A 35 -16.10 2.98 -22.18
N VAL A 36 -16.32 4.10 -22.87
CA VAL A 36 -17.64 4.53 -23.37
C VAL A 36 -18.23 3.48 -24.32
N ARG A 37 -17.44 2.99 -25.30
CA ARG A 37 -17.88 1.97 -26.26
C ARG A 37 -18.18 0.62 -25.62
N ARG A 38 -17.57 0.31 -24.47
CA ARG A 38 -17.83 -0.91 -23.68
C ARG A 38 -19.19 -0.87 -22.96
N GLY A 39 -19.79 0.33 -22.83
CA GLY A 39 -21.05 0.51 -22.11
C GLY A 39 -20.91 0.52 -20.59
N ASP A 40 -19.69 0.77 -20.10
CA ASP A 40 -19.36 0.75 -18.67
C ASP A 40 -19.78 2.01 -17.90
N LEU A 41 -20.13 3.07 -18.63
CA LEU A 41 -20.61 4.32 -18.06
C LEU A 41 -22.13 4.39 -18.09
N ALA A 42 -22.71 5.09 -17.11
CA ALA A 42 -24.15 5.34 -17.07
C ALA A 42 -24.60 6.07 -18.35
N PRO A 43 -25.77 5.75 -18.94
CA PRO A 43 -26.22 6.36 -20.18
C PRO A 43 -26.62 7.84 -20.01
N GLY A 44 -26.48 8.62 -21.09
CA GLY A 44 -26.93 10.02 -21.16
C GLY A 44 -26.07 10.98 -20.36
N ASN A 45 -26.68 12.05 -19.83
CA ASN A 45 -25.95 13.13 -19.13
C ASN A 45 -25.23 12.66 -17.85
N PHE A 46 -25.59 11.49 -17.29
CA PHE A 46 -24.86 10.88 -16.18
C PHE A 46 -23.49 10.37 -16.60
N ALA A 47 -23.28 10.02 -17.87
CA ALA A 47 -21.96 9.66 -18.41
C ALA A 47 -20.97 10.81 -18.28
N VAL A 48 -21.41 12.04 -18.58
CA VAL A 48 -20.55 13.23 -18.61
C VAL A 48 -20.02 13.55 -17.22
N LEU A 49 -20.90 13.58 -16.21
CA LEU A 49 -20.50 13.77 -14.82
C LEU A 49 -19.57 12.66 -14.32
N GLN A 50 -19.83 11.41 -14.74
CA GLN A 50 -18.97 10.29 -14.37
C GLN A 50 -17.58 10.38 -15.02
N GLN A 51 -17.49 10.88 -16.26
CA GLN A 51 -16.22 11.14 -16.95
C GLN A 51 -15.43 12.25 -16.26
N GLU A 52 -16.09 13.37 -15.93
CA GLU A 52 -15.46 14.48 -15.21
C GLU A 52 -14.86 14.01 -13.88
N GLN A 53 -15.59 13.20 -13.10
CA GLN A 53 -15.08 12.64 -11.83
C GLN A 53 -13.90 11.66 -12.00
N LEU A 54 -13.81 11.00 -13.16
CA LEU A 54 -12.71 10.10 -13.47
C LEU A 54 -11.44 10.86 -13.87
N ILE A 55 -11.61 11.99 -14.58
CA ILE A 55 -10.53 12.83 -15.11
C ILE A 55 -10.00 13.81 -14.06
N GLU A 56 -10.87 14.42 -13.25
CA GLU A 56 -10.52 15.46 -12.26
C GLU A 56 -9.27 15.14 -11.42
N PRO A 57 -9.09 13.93 -10.85
CA PRO A 57 -7.92 13.64 -10.02
C PRO A 57 -6.63 13.35 -10.82
N MET A 58 -6.67 13.31 -12.15
CA MET A 58 -5.54 12.85 -12.98
C MET A 58 -4.47 13.91 -13.16
N ASP A 59 -4.85 15.19 -13.35
CA ASP A 59 -3.85 16.23 -13.60
C ASP A 59 -2.93 16.42 -12.40
N THR A 60 -3.50 16.60 -11.20
CA THR A 60 -2.71 16.66 -9.96
C THR A 60 -1.87 15.40 -9.72
N LEU A 61 -2.38 14.22 -10.10
CA LEU A 61 -1.65 12.97 -9.96
C LEU A 61 -0.40 12.93 -10.86
N PHE A 62 -0.55 13.33 -12.13
CA PHE A 62 0.56 13.34 -13.09
C PHE A 62 1.53 14.50 -12.85
N GLU A 63 1.06 15.66 -12.37
CA GLU A 63 1.93 16.75 -11.89
C GLU A 63 2.84 16.28 -10.75
N GLN A 64 2.28 15.57 -9.76
CA GLN A 64 3.07 14.97 -8.67
C GLN A 64 4.05 13.92 -9.21
N TYR A 65 3.61 13.12 -10.19
CA TYR A 65 4.47 12.14 -10.83
C TYR A 65 5.68 12.78 -11.52
N GLU A 66 5.47 13.83 -12.32
CA GLU A 66 6.55 14.58 -12.97
C GLU A 66 7.51 15.22 -11.95
N GLN A 67 6.99 15.76 -10.85
CA GLN A 67 7.82 16.31 -9.77
C GLN A 67 8.71 15.25 -9.12
N VAL A 68 8.19 14.03 -8.92
CA VAL A 68 8.98 12.92 -8.38
C VAL A 68 9.99 12.43 -9.41
N LEU A 69 9.61 12.32 -10.69
CA LEU A 69 10.52 11.96 -11.77
C LEU A 69 11.66 12.97 -11.92
N ALA A 70 11.43 14.26 -11.68
CA ALA A 70 12.51 15.25 -11.65
C ALA A 70 13.56 14.98 -10.55
N GLN A 71 13.15 14.34 -9.45
CA GLN A 71 14.05 13.93 -8.36
C GLN A 71 14.69 12.56 -8.61
N TRP A 72 14.03 11.70 -9.39
CA TRP A 72 14.47 10.35 -9.77
C TRP A 72 14.52 10.22 -11.30
N PRO A 73 15.36 10.99 -12.00
CA PRO A 73 15.27 11.14 -13.46
C PRO A 73 15.68 9.88 -14.23
N ASP A 74 16.59 9.08 -13.69
CA ASP A 74 17.22 8.01 -14.45
C ASP A 74 16.46 6.69 -14.27
N GLU A 75 15.84 6.20 -15.33
CA GLU A 75 15.20 4.88 -15.33
C GLU A 75 16.25 3.77 -15.23
N GLN A 76 15.96 2.76 -14.43
CA GLN A 76 16.81 1.58 -14.27
C GLN A 76 16.05 0.34 -14.71
N PRO A 77 16.75 -0.70 -15.21
CA PRO A 77 16.13 -1.99 -15.46
C PRO A 77 15.49 -2.55 -14.19
N ASP A 78 14.44 -3.35 -14.36
CA ASP A 78 13.87 -4.13 -13.28
C ASP A 78 14.95 -5.02 -12.65
N GLU A 79 14.96 -5.09 -11.32
CA GLU A 79 15.98 -5.80 -10.55
C GLU A 79 15.44 -7.17 -10.12
N PRO A 80 16.14 -8.29 -10.42
CA PRO A 80 15.71 -9.60 -9.96
C PRO A 80 15.82 -9.66 -8.43
N LEU A 81 14.75 -10.14 -7.79
CA LEU A 81 14.72 -10.46 -6.37
C LEU A 81 14.92 -11.97 -6.23
N GLU A 82 16.03 -12.37 -5.63
CA GLU A 82 16.27 -13.76 -5.22
C GLU A 82 16.59 -13.75 -3.73
N CYS A 83 15.80 -14.48 -2.95
CA CYS A 83 15.91 -14.51 -1.50
C CYS A 83 15.80 -15.95 -1.00
N ASP A 84 16.88 -16.43 -0.39
CA ASP A 84 16.95 -17.73 0.27
C ASP A 84 16.82 -17.62 1.80
N ILE A 85 16.41 -16.45 2.31
CA ILE A 85 16.23 -16.21 3.74
C ILE A 85 14.92 -16.82 4.20
N GLY A 86 15.01 -17.82 5.07
CA GLY A 86 13.90 -18.66 5.54
C GLY A 86 13.98 -20.08 4.98
N GLU A 87 12.89 -20.83 5.08
CA GLU A 87 12.84 -22.23 4.60
C GLU A 87 12.39 -22.39 3.14
N GLN A 88 11.87 -21.33 2.52
CA GLN A 88 11.37 -21.35 1.15
C GLN A 88 12.02 -20.21 0.36
N PRO A 89 12.69 -20.51 -0.77
CA PRO A 89 13.25 -19.47 -1.61
C PRO A 89 12.14 -18.66 -2.27
N VAL A 90 12.33 -17.34 -2.34
CA VAL A 90 11.43 -16.40 -3.01
C VAL A 90 12.16 -15.80 -4.20
N SER A 91 11.52 -15.85 -5.37
CA SER A 91 12.03 -15.26 -6.61
C SER A 91 10.95 -14.37 -7.23
N ASP A 92 11.29 -13.12 -7.51
CA ASP A 92 10.39 -12.13 -8.12
C ASP A 92 11.20 -11.02 -8.83
N TRP A 93 10.54 -9.94 -9.26
CA TRP A 93 11.16 -8.75 -9.85
C TRP A 93 10.75 -7.48 -9.11
N LEU A 94 11.74 -6.65 -8.78
CA LEU A 94 11.52 -5.28 -8.35
C LEU A 94 11.40 -4.39 -9.58
N THR A 95 10.17 -3.96 -9.84
CA THR A 95 9.83 -3.12 -10.98
C THR A 95 9.84 -1.63 -10.65
N HIS A 96 9.87 -0.79 -11.69
CA HIS A 96 9.82 0.68 -11.59
C HIS A 96 11.03 1.27 -10.86
N MET A 97 12.19 0.67 -11.12
CA MET A 97 13.46 1.09 -10.54
C MET A 97 13.94 2.37 -11.22
N ARG A 98 14.46 3.29 -10.40
CA ARG A 98 15.05 4.55 -10.86
C ARG A 98 16.27 4.90 -10.00
N SER A 99 17.08 5.83 -10.46
CA SER A 99 18.13 6.45 -9.67
C SER A 99 18.01 7.97 -9.67
N ASN A 100 18.47 8.58 -8.59
CA ASN A 100 18.57 10.03 -8.52
C ASN A 100 19.93 10.54 -9.02
N ALA A 101 20.10 11.87 -9.09
CA ALA A 101 21.36 12.49 -9.52
C ALA A 101 22.58 12.13 -8.66
N ALA A 102 22.38 11.64 -7.44
CA ALA A 102 23.44 11.14 -6.55
C ALA A 102 23.73 9.64 -6.76
N GLY A 103 23.09 8.99 -7.74
CA GLY A 103 23.19 7.55 -8.00
C GLY A 103 22.52 6.68 -6.94
N GLN A 104 21.69 7.26 -6.06
CA GLN A 104 20.95 6.48 -5.07
C GLN A 104 19.81 5.73 -5.75
N ARG A 105 19.50 4.56 -5.21
CA ARG A 105 18.49 3.65 -5.76
C ARG A 105 17.10 3.99 -5.23
N GLY A 106 16.15 4.08 -6.15
CA GLY A 106 14.77 4.42 -5.88
C GLY A 106 13.80 3.50 -6.60
N ARG A 107 12.60 3.39 -6.06
CA ARG A 107 11.46 2.75 -6.70
C ARG A 107 10.29 3.73 -6.72
N VAL A 108 9.86 4.16 -7.89
CA VAL A 108 8.80 5.18 -8.03
C VAL A 108 7.58 4.50 -8.62
N VAL A 109 6.50 4.41 -7.84
CA VAL A 109 5.27 3.71 -8.24
C VAL A 109 4.09 4.64 -8.19
N LEU A 110 3.30 4.63 -9.26
CA LEU A 110 2.05 5.36 -9.36
C LEU A 110 0.87 4.40 -9.16
N THR A 111 -0.13 4.80 -8.37
CA THR A 111 -1.27 3.95 -8.01
C THR A 111 -2.60 4.68 -8.02
N SER A 112 -3.64 3.98 -8.49
CA SER A 112 -5.04 4.45 -8.49
C SER A 112 -5.68 4.45 -7.10
N SER A 113 -5.13 3.65 -6.18
CA SER A 113 -5.59 3.60 -4.79
C SER A 113 -5.11 4.81 -4.03
N GLY A 114 -6.03 5.57 -3.45
CA GLY A 114 -5.66 6.67 -2.59
C GLY A 114 -4.95 6.17 -1.33
N MET A 115 -3.76 6.68 -1.04
CA MET A 115 -2.93 6.29 0.11
C MET A 115 -3.12 7.17 1.35
N ILE A 116 -3.74 8.35 1.23
CA ILE A 116 -3.96 9.28 2.36
C ILE A 116 -5.45 9.64 2.50
N LYS A 117 -6.06 9.33 3.63
CA LYS A 117 -7.46 9.70 3.91
C LYS A 117 -7.54 10.45 5.22
N ASN A 118 -8.24 11.60 5.25
CA ASN A 118 -8.41 12.40 6.46
C ASN A 118 -7.08 12.75 7.17
N ARG A 119 -6.03 13.08 6.40
CA ARG A 119 -4.66 13.34 6.92
C ARG A 119 -4.03 12.16 7.66
N ALA A 120 -4.48 10.94 7.40
CA ALA A 120 -3.90 9.71 7.91
C ALA A 120 -3.52 8.78 6.75
N TYR A 121 -2.41 8.07 6.90
CA TYR A 121 -2.01 7.05 5.95
C TYR A 121 -2.95 5.86 5.98
N ARG A 122 -3.26 5.34 4.80
CA ARG A 122 -3.94 4.07 4.60
C ARG A 122 -2.91 2.94 4.62
N HIS A 123 -2.47 2.59 5.82
CA HIS A 123 -1.47 1.54 6.04
C HIS A 123 -1.86 0.21 5.38
N ASP A 124 -3.16 -0.14 5.38
CA ASP A 124 -3.71 -1.31 4.70
C ASP A 124 -3.36 -1.36 3.20
N LYS A 125 -3.28 -0.20 2.54
CA LYS A 125 -2.94 -0.07 1.13
C LYS A 125 -1.45 0.07 0.86
N LEU A 126 -0.66 0.37 1.89
CA LEU A 126 0.79 0.50 1.79
C LEU A 126 1.54 -0.83 1.96
N LEU A 127 0.90 -1.86 2.53
CA LEU A 127 1.50 -3.17 2.78
C LEU A 127 2.20 -3.81 1.56
N PRO A 128 1.64 -3.81 0.33
CA PRO A 128 2.35 -4.38 -0.82
C PRO A 128 3.65 -3.63 -1.16
N TYR A 129 3.64 -2.31 -1.02
CA TYR A 129 4.82 -1.47 -1.28
C TYR A 129 5.86 -1.61 -0.17
N TRP A 130 5.41 -1.78 1.07
CA TRP A 130 6.25 -2.09 2.21
C TRP A 130 6.95 -3.44 2.03
N LEU A 131 6.22 -4.48 1.64
CA LEU A 131 6.79 -5.81 1.40
C LEU A 131 7.89 -5.76 0.33
N ALA A 132 7.61 -5.13 -0.82
CA ALA A 132 8.60 -4.94 -1.88
C ALA A 132 9.78 -4.07 -1.43
N HIS A 133 9.54 -3.07 -0.57
CA HIS A 133 10.59 -2.22 -0.02
C HIS A 133 11.51 -3.00 0.93
N VAL A 134 10.98 -3.83 1.82
CA VAL A 134 11.77 -4.73 2.68
C VAL A 134 12.58 -5.71 1.82
N ALA A 135 11.93 -6.36 0.86
CA ALA A 135 12.58 -7.29 -0.07
C ALA A 135 13.75 -6.63 -0.82
N GLY A 136 13.56 -5.39 -1.29
CA GLY A 136 14.59 -4.63 -1.99
C GLY A 136 15.82 -4.26 -1.15
N HIS A 137 15.76 -4.39 0.18
CA HIS A 137 16.93 -4.19 1.04
C HIS A 137 17.70 -5.48 1.34
N LEU A 138 17.17 -6.66 1.01
CA LEU A 138 17.81 -7.95 1.34
C LEU A 138 19.14 -8.16 0.62
N GLY A 139 19.33 -7.53 -0.54
CA GLY A 139 20.60 -7.50 -1.26
C GLY A 139 21.64 -6.52 -0.69
N GLY A 140 21.39 -5.91 0.47
CA GLY A 140 22.32 -5.00 1.15
C GLY A 140 22.41 -3.59 0.57
N LYS A 141 21.65 -3.28 -0.48
CA LYS A 141 21.61 -1.95 -1.10
C LYS A 141 20.45 -1.13 -0.52
N PRO A 142 20.67 0.11 -0.07
CA PRO A 142 19.60 1.02 0.31
C PRO A 142 18.58 1.21 -0.83
N LEU A 143 17.30 1.36 -0.49
CA LEU A 143 16.23 1.63 -1.43
C LEU A 143 15.28 2.68 -0.87
N THR A 144 15.02 3.76 -1.61
CA THR A 144 13.90 4.65 -1.31
C THR A 144 12.69 4.24 -2.15
N THR A 145 11.52 4.06 -1.56
CA THR A 145 10.29 3.81 -2.33
C THR A 145 9.38 5.03 -2.27
N VAL A 146 8.95 5.54 -3.42
CA VAL A 146 8.01 6.65 -3.53
C VAL A 146 6.72 6.13 -4.15
N VAL A 147 5.61 6.20 -3.40
CA VAL A 147 4.28 5.76 -3.83
C VAL A 147 3.40 6.98 -4.05
N ILE A 148 3.01 7.20 -5.30
CA ILE A 148 2.27 8.39 -5.74
C ILE A 148 0.83 7.98 -5.98
N SER A 149 -0.10 8.65 -5.31
CA SER A 149 -1.52 8.38 -5.41
C SER A 149 -2.32 9.67 -5.55
N LYS A 150 -3.58 9.55 -5.98
CA LYS A 150 -4.46 10.70 -6.22
C LYS A 150 -4.68 11.64 -5.03
N ASN A 151 -4.37 11.19 -3.81
CA ASN A 151 -4.54 11.98 -2.59
C ASN A 151 -3.21 12.23 -1.86
N GLY A 152 -2.08 12.03 -2.55
CA GLY A 152 -0.77 12.41 -2.10
C GLY A 152 0.30 11.36 -2.36
N THR A 153 1.52 11.76 -2.05
CA THR A 153 2.74 10.97 -2.21
C THR A 153 3.25 10.47 -0.86
N VAL A 154 3.64 9.19 -0.81
CA VAL A 154 4.20 8.53 0.37
C VAL A 154 5.65 8.16 0.08
N HIS A 155 6.55 8.47 1.01
CA HIS A 155 7.96 8.13 0.92
C HIS A 155 8.28 7.10 2.00
N LEU A 156 8.81 5.96 1.58
CA LEU A 156 9.47 4.98 2.45
C LEU A 156 10.98 5.24 2.36
N PRO A 157 11.59 5.77 3.42
CA PRO A 157 13.03 6.02 3.44
C PRO A 157 13.79 4.69 3.46
N PRO A 158 15.08 4.67 3.08
CA PRO A 158 15.90 3.47 3.21
C PRO A 158 15.91 2.94 4.64
N LEU A 159 15.88 1.61 4.77
CA LEU A 159 16.03 0.94 6.06
C LEU A 159 17.42 1.22 6.66
N ALA A 160 17.51 1.19 7.98
CA ALA A 160 18.76 1.53 8.67
C ALA A 160 19.90 0.54 8.36
N SER A 161 19.55 -0.73 8.09
CA SER A 161 20.52 -1.76 7.71
C SER A 161 19.88 -2.90 6.94
N CYS A 162 20.71 -3.68 6.23
CA CYS A 162 20.31 -4.97 5.64
C CYS A 162 19.83 -5.97 6.69
N GLN A 163 20.41 -5.94 7.91
CA GLN A 163 20.01 -6.83 9.00
C GLN A 163 18.56 -6.54 9.42
N GLN A 164 18.20 -5.26 9.56
CA GLN A 164 16.82 -4.88 9.88
C GLN A 164 15.83 -5.40 8.83
N ALA A 165 16.19 -5.35 7.54
CA ALA A 165 15.36 -5.92 6.47
C ALA A 165 15.22 -7.45 6.59
N THR A 166 16.32 -8.12 6.93
CA THR A 166 16.37 -9.57 7.16
C THR A 166 15.47 -9.97 8.33
N ASP A 167 15.57 -9.27 9.46
CA ASP A 167 14.74 -9.53 10.64
C ASP A 167 13.24 -9.38 10.32
N TYR A 168 12.85 -8.33 9.58
CA TYR A 168 11.47 -8.16 9.14
C TYR A 168 11.03 -9.26 8.17
N TRP A 169 11.91 -9.68 7.26
CA TRP A 169 11.60 -10.73 6.29
C TRP A 169 11.42 -12.09 6.95
N GLU A 170 12.26 -12.46 7.92
CA GLU A 170 12.14 -13.70 8.67
C GLU A 170 10.81 -13.80 9.41
N VAL A 171 10.38 -12.72 10.06
CA VAL A 171 9.07 -12.62 10.71
C VAL A 171 7.95 -12.82 9.69
N LEU A 172 8.00 -12.13 8.55
CA LEU A 172 6.99 -12.26 7.49
C LEU A 172 6.88 -13.71 6.98
N MET A 173 8.01 -14.35 6.71
CA MET A 173 8.05 -15.73 6.21
C MET A 173 7.56 -16.73 7.27
N ALA A 174 7.95 -16.55 8.54
CA ALA A 174 7.48 -17.37 9.64
C ALA A 174 5.96 -17.25 9.84
N SER A 175 5.42 -16.02 9.84
CA SER A 175 3.98 -15.77 9.95
C SER A 175 3.19 -16.30 8.76
N TRP A 176 3.72 -16.16 7.53
CA TRP A 176 3.10 -16.72 6.33
C TRP A 176 3.03 -18.25 6.42
N LYS A 177 4.12 -18.91 6.82
CA LYS A 177 4.13 -20.37 7.04
C LYS A 177 3.13 -20.80 8.11
N GLN A 178 3.05 -20.08 9.23
CA GLN A 178 2.04 -20.36 10.27
C GLN A 178 0.62 -20.22 9.72
N ALA A 179 0.36 -19.20 8.90
CA ALA A 179 -0.95 -18.96 8.29
C ALA A 179 -1.38 -20.06 7.29
N LEU A 180 -0.44 -20.83 6.73
CA LEU A 180 -0.75 -22.00 5.89
C LEU A 180 -1.21 -23.22 6.71
N ILE A 181 -0.88 -23.27 8.00
CA ILE A 181 -1.20 -24.38 8.90
C ILE A 181 -2.49 -24.09 9.66
N GLN A 182 -2.65 -22.87 10.16
CA GLN A 182 -3.79 -22.43 10.94
C GLN A 182 -4.12 -20.96 10.68
N PRO A 183 -5.39 -20.53 10.84
CA PRO A 183 -5.74 -19.12 10.72
C PRO A 183 -4.90 -18.26 11.67
N LEU A 184 -4.16 -17.32 11.11
CA LEU A 184 -3.37 -16.37 11.88
C LEU A 184 -4.31 -15.38 12.58
N ALA A 185 -4.16 -15.17 13.90
CA ALA A 185 -4.96 -14.22 14.68
C ALA A 185 -4.63 -12.76 14.33
N LEU A 186 -4.91 -12.37 13.10
CA LEU A 186 -4.59 -11.06 12.55
C LEU A 186 -5.58 -10.68 11.44
N ASP A 187 -6.47 -9.76 11.75
CA ASP A 187 -7.20 -8.99 10.73
C ASP A 187 -6.54 -7.62 10.59
N ILE A 188 -6.05 -7.29 9.39
CA ILE A 188 -5.20 -6.10 9.15
C ILE A 188 -5.91 -4.80 9.58
N PRO A 189 -7.16 -4.50 9.16
CA PRO A 189 -7.85 -3.30 9.61
C PRO A 189 -8.04 -3.23 11.13
N THR A 190 -8.40 -4.35 11.76
CA THR A 190 -8.58 -4.44 13.22
C THR A 190 -7.26 -4.22 13.96
N ALA A 191 -6.19 -4.87 13.51
CA ALA A 191 -4.86 -4.76 14.08
C ALA A 191 -4.26 -3.35 13.92
N LEU A 192 -4.49 -2.69 12.78
CA LEU A 192 -4.10 -1.29 12.59
C LEU A 192 -4.87 -0.36 13.52
N ALA A 193 -6.19 -0.55 13.70
CA ALA A 193 -6.99 0.26 14.62
C ALA A 193 -6.50 0.11 16.06
N TRP A 194 -6.17 -1.11 16.48
CA TRP A 194 -5.53 -1.42 17.76
C TRP A 194 -4.20 -0.67 17.94
N GLN A 195 -3.27 -0.79 16.99
CA GLN A 195 -1.94 -0.22 17.12
C GLN A 195 -1.90 1.30 17.09
N LEU A 196 -2.74 1.93 16.25
CA LEU A 196 -2.82 3.38 16.12
C LEU A 196 -3.40 4.05 17.38
N LYS A 197 -4.00 3.26 18.28
CA LYS A 197 -4.41 3.68 19.63
C LYS A 197 -3.39 3.35 20.71
N GLY A 198 -2.20 2.88 20.35
CA GLY A 198 -1.14 2.54 21.29
C GLY A 198 -1.19 1.10 21.80
N GLY A 199 -2.11 0.27 21.30
CA GLY A 199 -2.22 -1.12 21.71
C GLY A 199 -0.94 -1.91 21.44
N ARG A 200 -0.39 -2.54 22.47
CA ARG A 200 0.81 -3.40 22.46
C ARG A 200 0.63 -4.55 23.46
N PRO A 201 1.42 -5.63 23.39
CA PRO A 201 1.34 -6.73 24.37
C PRO A 201 1.47 -6.25 25.83
N ASP A 202 2.30 -5.24 26.06
CA ASP A 202 2.69 -4.70 27.36
C ASP A 202 2.10 -3.31 27.68
N CYS A 203 1.10 -2.84 26.91
CA CYS A 203 0.42 -1.59 27.21
C CYS A 203 -0.40 -1.64 28.52
N ASP A 204 -0.53 -0.49 29.18
CA ASP A 204 -1.34 -0.31 30.39
C ASP A 204 -2.84 -0.52 30.12
N ASP A 205 -3.62 -0.70 31.20
CA ASP A 205 -5.04 -1.04 31.10
C ASP A 205 -5.88 0.03 30.40
N ASP A 206 -5.58 1.32 30.59
CA ASP A 206 -6.31 2.41 29.95
C ASP A 206 -6.04 2.44 28.45
N THR A 207 -4.76 2.31 28.05
CA THR A 207 -4.36 2.17 26.64
C THR A 207 -4.98 0.93 26.00
N ARG A 208 -4.97 -0.20 26.72
CA ARG A 208 -5.56 -1.47 26.26
C ARG A 208 -7.05 -1.31 26.00
N ALA A 209 -7.79 -0.70 26.92
CA ALA A 209 -9.22 -0.46 26.76
C ALA A 209 -9.53 0.42 25.54
N ALA A 210 -8.79 1.51 25.36
CA ALA A 210 -8.96 2.41 24.21
C ALA A 210 -8.61 1.74 22.87
N ALA A 211 -7.58 0.89 22.84
CA ALA A 211 -7.20 0.13 21.67
C ALA A 211 -8.22 -0.97 21.35
N SER A 212 -8.76 -1.66 22.36
CA SER A 212 -9.82 -2.67 22.21
C SER A 212 -11.07 -2.08 21.59
N ASP A 213 -11.51 -0.90 22.03
CA ASP A 213 -12.70 -0.23 21.50
C ASP A 213 -12.53 0.16 20.01
N ALA A 214 -11.35 0.68 19.65
CA ALA A 214 -11.05 0.98 18.25
C ALA A 214 -10.98 -0.28 17.38
N ALA A 215 -10.39 -1.36 17.91
CA ALA A 215 -10.34 -2.66 17.25
C ALA A 215 -11.74 -3.24 17.06
N ALA A 216 -12.61 -3.19 18.08
CA ALA A 216 -14.00 -3.63 18.01
C ALA A 216 -14.78 -2.93 16.90
N THR A 217 -14.63 -1.59 16.82
CA THR A 217 -15.25 -0.80 15.76
C THR A 217 -14.78 -1.21 14.36
N ALA A 218 -13.48 -1.44 14.19
CA ALA A 218 -12.91 -1.86 12.92
C ALA A 218 -13.32 -3.30 12.54
N PHE A 219 -13.32 -4.21 13.52
CA PHE A 219 -13.71 -5.61 13.36
C PHE A 219 -15.16 -5.73 12.90
N ALA A 220 -16.10 -5.01 13.53
CA ALA A 220 -17.51 -5.01 13.13
C ALA A 220 -17.68 -4.60 11.66
N GLN A 221 -16.94 -3.61 11.17
CA GLN A 221 -16.96 -3.21 9.76
C GLN A 221 -16.37 -4.28 8.82
N GLN A 222 -15.40 -5.08 9.29
CA GLN A 222 -14.86 -6.19 8.52
C GLN A 222 -15.80 -7.40 8.52
N GLN A 223 -16.49 -7.70 9.61
CA GLN A 223 -17.44 -8.83 9.67
C GLN A 223 -18.57 -8.72 8.63
N GLU A 224 -19.01 -7.50 8.32
CA GLU A 224 -20.01 -7.24 7.27
C GLU A 224 -19.48 -7.51 5.85
N ARG A 225 -18.15 -7.47 5.67
CA ARG A 225 -17.48 -7.49 4.35
C ARG A 225 -16.71 -8.77 4.08
N ASN A 226 -16.30 -9.47 5.13
CA ASN A 226 -15.42 -10.63 5.05
C ASN A 226 -16.06 -11.85 5.75
N PRO A 227 -16.76 -12.73 5.00
CA PRO A 227 -17.39 -13.91 5.60
C PRO A 227 -16.39 -14.91 6.17
N TYR A 228 -15.12 -14.88 5.73
CA TYR A 228 -14.08 -15.77 6.27
C TYR A 228 -13.73 -15.41 7.72
N LEU A 229 -13.80 -14.12 8.08
CA LEU A 229 -13.51 -13.66 9.44
C LEU A 229 -14.50 -14.28 10.43
N ASN A 230 -15.79 -14.25 10.09
CA ASN A 230 -16.89 -14.81 10.90
C ASN A 230 -16.81 -16.32 11.08
N ARG A 231 -16.09 -17.04 10.20
CA ARG A 231 -15.90 -18.48 10.32
C ARG A 231 -14.88 -18.84 11.39
N VAL A 232 -13.90 -17.97 11.64
CA VAL A 232 -12.80 -18.24 12.56
C VAL A 232 -13.02 -17.54 13.90
N TRP A 233 -13.41 -16.27 13.89
CA TRP A 233 -13.71 -15.48 15.09
C TRP A 233 -15.14 -14.94 15.02
N GLN A 234 -15.96 -15.32 16.00
CA GLN A 234 -17.37 -14.92 16.03
C GLN A 234 -17.56 -13.50 16.55
N ASN A 235 -16.64 -13.05 17.39
CA ASN A 235 -16.62 -11.72 17.98
C ASN A 235 -15.17 -11.22 18.09
N VAL A 236 -15.01 -9.94 18.39
CA VAL A 236 -13.68 -9.32 18.43
C VAL A 236 -12.88 -9.82 19.64
N GLU A 237 -13.54 -10.17 20.74
CA GLU A 237 -12.90 -10.66 21.95
C GLU A 237 -12.12 -11.95 21.67
N GLN A 238 -12.68 -12.90 20.92
CA GLN A 238 -11.97 -14.12 20.49
C GLN A 238 -10.70 -13.82 19.68
N LEU A 239 -10.68 -12.73 18.90
CA LEU A 239 -9.51 -12.32 18.15
C LEU A 239 -8.48 -11.63 19.06
N LEU A 240 -8.93 -10.71 19.92
CA LEU A 240 -8.05 -9.92 20.80
C LEU A 240 -7.45 -10.75 21.95
N ASP A 241 -8.20 -11.73 22.46
CA ASP A 241 -7.77 -12.65 23.53
C ASP A 241 -6.84 -13.75 22.99
N SER A 242 -6.63 -13.83 21.68
CA SER A 242 -5.61 -14.73 21.13
C SER A 242 -4.22 -14.26 21.58
N ASP A 243 -3.47 -15.17 22.19
CA ASP A 243 -2.10 -14.92 22.68
C ASP A 243 -1.19 -14.27 21.62
N ASP A 244 -1.44 -14.57 20.35
CA ASP A 244 -0.61 -14.09 19.24
C ASP A 244 -1.06 -12.73 18.67
N PHE A 245 -2.30 -12.25 18.89
CA PHE A 245 -2.84 -11.08 18.17
C PHE A 245 -2.00 -9.83 18.39
N ALA A 246 -1.73 -9.49 19.65
CA ALA A 246 -0.98 -8.28 19.99
C ALA A 246 0.47 -8.35 19.48
N LEU A 247 1.09 -9.53 19.56
CA LEU A 247 2.46 -9.78 19.11
C LEU A 247 2.57 -9.74 17.58
N LEU A 248 1.68 -10.44 16.86
CA LEU A 248 1.64 -10.45 15.40
C LEU A 248 1.35 -9.06 14.85
N SER A 249 0.40 -8.36 15.45
CA SER A 249 0.11 -6.97 15.10
C SER A 249 1.38 -6.14 15.21
N GLN A 250 2.07 -6.18 16.36
CA GLN A 250 3.34 -5.50 16.58
C GLN A 250 4.39 -5.88 15.52
N HIS A 251 4.73 -7.17 15.39
CA HIS A 251 5.83 -7.59 14.54
C HIS A 251 5.58 -7.34 13.05
N LEU A 252 4.34 -7.44 12.57
CA LEU A 252 4.03 -7.35 11.13
C LEU A 252 3.66 -5.93 10.67
N LEU A 253 3.07 -5.11 11.54
CA LEU A 253 2.53 -3.81 11.16
C LEU A 253 3.32 -2.62 11.73
N GLN A 254 3.93 -2.79 12.92
CA GLN A 254 4.71 -1.72 13.54
C GLN A 254 5.87 -1.25 12.65
N PRO A 255 6.63 -2.13 11.96
CA PRO A 255 7.71 -1.68 11.08
C PRO A 255 7.26 -0.70 10.00
N LEU A 256 6.09 -0.93 9.41
CA LEU A 256 5.50 -0.03 8.44
C LEU A 256 5.09 1.29 9.08
N ILE A 257 4.43 1.24 10.25
CA ILE A 257 4.00 2.44 10.98
C ILE A 257 5.21 3.28 11.40
N ASP A 258 6.32 2.68 11.81
CA ASP A 258 7.51 3.41 12.24
C ASP A 258 8.30 3.99 11.05
N ALA A 259 8.33 3.26 9.93
CA ALA A 259 8.92 3.77 8.68
C ALA A 259 8.11 4.95 8.10
N LEU A 260 6.80 4.96 8.33
CA LEU A 260 5.91 6.03 7.94
C LEU A 260 5.84 7.07 9.07
N GLY A 261 6.52 8.19 8.92
CA GLY A 261 6.34 9.33 9.82
C GLY A 261 4.89 9.87 9.81
N LYS A 262 4.70 11.10 10.30
CA LYS A 262 3.41 11.78 10.08
C LYS A 262 3.33 12.19 8.60
N PRO A 263 2.15 12.08 7.95
CA PRO A 263 2.01 12.61 6.61
C PRO A 263 2.39 14.09 6.62
N ALA A 264 3.16 14.50 5.61
CA ALA A 264 3.50 15.90 5.42
C ALA A 264 2.21 16.73 5.50
N LYS A 265 2.24 17.84 6.25
CA LYS A 265 1.12 18.78 6.24
C LYS A 265 1.04 19.34 4.82
N GLY A 266 0.20 18.74 3.98
CA GLY A 266 -0.14 19.33 2.70
C GLY A 266 -0.75 20.70 2.95
N ASP A 267 -0.23 21.72 2.28
CA ASP A 267 -0.90 23.01 2.17
C ASP A 267 -2.28 22.77 1.55
N LYS A 268 -3.28 23.42 2.15
CA LYS A 268 -4.66 23.38 1.69
C LYS A 268 -4.82 24.14 0.39
#